data_AF-A0A820KI43-F1
#
_entry.id   AF-A0A820KI43-F1
#
_cell.length_a   1.000
_cell.length_b   1.000
_cell.length_c   1.000
_cell.angle_alpha   90.00
_cell.angle_beta   90.00
_cell.angle_gamma   90.00
#
_symmetry.space_group_name_H-M   'P 1'
#
loop_
_entity.id
_entity.type
_entity.pdbx_description
1 polymer ?
#
loop_
_entity_poly.entity_id
_entity_poly.type
_entity_poly.pdbx_seq_one_letter_code
_entity_poly.pdbx_strand_id
1 'polypeptide(L)'
;IIGTQEGYPSQLNDVLDDLNETTQCWSYTGDEISEHKTINAIFFRHDLLSLISTKTFWFNEHPTTPGAAWDAKHSRGCTRAHFQHKITQHPFIIYNLHIDFPSQNARHHSIPVLLSQIKENNDHADKVIITGDFNNWPEDVEGDKPTDELIVLGQKASEIIQMKEAGFVDTYKHGETPTFNGFRSAGYGPKIDFIWISSNSIYRVEGETKVDTYHDKDVFFT
;
A
#
# COMPACT_ATOMS: atom_id res chain seq x y z
N ILE A 1 -1.01 8.02 -10.20
CA ILE A 1 -1.79 7.22 -9.24
C ILE A 1 -1.06 7.27 -7.92
N ILE A 2 -1.79 7.34 -6.81
CA ILE A 2 -1.25 7.37 -5.45
C ILE A 2 -2.11 6.42 -4.61
N GLY A 3 -1.50 5.46 -3.92
CA GLY A 3 -2.18 4.65 -2.92
C GLY A 3 -1.91 5.24 -1.54
N THR A 4 -2.96 5.59 -0.80
CA THR A 4 -2.85 6.17 0.55
C THR A 4 -3.39 5.18 1.58
N GLN A 5 -2.86 5.21 2.79
CA GLN A 5 -3.35 4.44 3.93
C GLN A 5 -3.81 5.39 5.04
N GLU A 6 -4.60 4.90 6.00
CA GLU A 6 -5.08 5.64 7.19
C GLU A 6 -5.97 6.89 6.96
N GLY A 7 -6.32 7.23 5.73
CA GLY A 7 -7.17 8.39 5.44
C GLY A 7 -8.61 8.28 5.95
N TYR A 8 -9.03 9.25 6.76
CA TYR A 8 -10.44 9.51 7.04
C TYR A 8 -11.10 10.19 5.83
N PRO A 9 -12.42 10.02 5.58
CA PRO A 9 -13.09 10.65 4.44
C PRO A 9 -12.85 12.17 4.33
N SER A 10 -12.85 12.89 5.45
CA SER A 10 -12.57 14.32 5.46
C SER A 10 -11.14 14.63 4.99
N GLN A 11 -10.15 13.89 5.47
CA GLN A 11 -8.74 14.07 5.08
C GLN A 11 -8.53 13.72 3.60
N LEU A 12 -9.19 12.68 3.10
CA LEU A 12 -9.11 12.34 1.68
C LEU A 12 -9.71 13.43 0.79
N ASN A 13 -10.79 14.07 1.25
CA ASN A 13 -11.38 15.21 0.55
C ASN A 13 -10.47 16.43 0.59
N ASP A 14 -9.83 16.72 1.74
CA ASP A 14 -8.83 17.80 1.83
C ASP A 14 -7.69 17.57 0.82
N VAL A 15 -7.14 16.35 0.76
CA VAL A 15 -6.11 15.97 -0.24
C VAL A 15 -6.63 16.09 -1.67
N LEU A 16 -7.87 15.68 -1.91
CA LEU A 16 -8.48 15.76 -3.23
C LEU A 16 -8.65 17.21 -3.68
N ASP A 17 -9.08 18.09 -2.78
CA ASP A 17 -9.27 19.52 -3.04
C ASP A 17 -7.92 20.18 -3.35
N ASP A 18 -6.88 19.90 -2.57
CA ASP A 18 -5.51 20.39 -2.82
C ASP A 18 -4.97 19.93 -4.18
N LEU A 19 -5.11 18.64 -4.51
CA LEU A 19 -4.67 18.09 -5.80
C LEU A 19 -5.44 18.72 -6.99
N ASN A 20 -6.69 19.10 -6.76
CA ASN A 20 -7.57 19.67 -7.78
C ASN A 20 -7.56 21.20 -7.85
N GLU A 21 -6.87 21.90 -6.95
CA GLU A 21 -6.84 23.37 -6.88
C GLU A 21 -6.51 23.99 -8.25
N THR A 22 -5.60 23.36 -9.01
CA THR A 22 -5.14 23.85 -10.31
C THR A 22 -5.55 22.98 -11.50
N THR A 23 -5.75 21.68 -11.29
CA THR A 23 -5.89 20.73 -12.41
C THR A 23 -7.31 20.21 -12.62
N GLN A 24 -8.12 20.16 -11.55
CA GLN A 24 -9.45 19.54 -11.52
C GLN A 24 -9.52 18.13 -12.17
N CYS A 25 -8.39 17.42 -12.23
CA CYS A 25 -8.27 16.16 -12.95
C CYS A 25 -8.05 14.93 -12.05
N TRP A 26 -8.14 15.09 -10.72
CA TRP A 26 -7.97 14.03 -9.75
C TRP A 26 -9.31 13.52 -9.19
N SER A 27 -9.32 12.22 -8.86
CA SER A 27 -10.39 11.53 -8.16
C SER A 27 -9.77 10.40 -7.33
N TYR A 28 -10.51 9.80 -6.40
CA TYR A 28 -10.07 8.61 -5.67
C TYR A 28 -11.14 7.52 -5.63
N THR A 29 -10.71 6.28 -5.36
CA THR A 29 -11.59 5.12 -5.15
C THR A 29 -11.18 4.37 -3.88
N GLY A 30 -12.12 3.60 -3.31
CA GLY A 30 -11.99 2.83 -2.07
C GLY A 30 -13.36 2.73 -1.42
N ASP A 31 -13.68 1.57 -0.81
CA ASP A 31 -14.97 1.42 -0.14
C ASP A 31 -14.94 2.08 1.25
N GLU A 32 -15.99 2.83 1.57
CA GLU A 32 -16.25 3.31 2.92
C GLU A 32 -16.78 2.15 3.76
N ILE A 33 -16.05 1.73 4.80
CA ILE A 33 -16.50 0.62 5.67
C ILE A 33 -17.50 1.07 6.73
N SER A 34 -17.63 2.39 6.94
CA SER A 34 -18.57 3.08 7.84
C SER A 34 -18.22 4.57 7.86
N GLU A 35 -19.01 5.38 8.58
CA GLU A 35 -18.87 6.83 8.79
C GLU A 35 -17.50 7.30 9.33
N HIS A 36 -16.56 6.38 9.60
CA HIS A 36 -15.34 6.70 10.31
C HIS A 36 -14.03 6.30 9.61
N LYS A 37 -13.99 5.45 8.57
CA LYS A 37 -12.74 5.14 7.83
C LYS A 37 -12.99 4.68 6.39
N THR A 38 -12.16 5.16 5.47
CA THR A 38 -12.02 4.55 4.13
C THR A 38 -10.88 3.53 4.17
N ILE A 39 -11.02 2.40 3.47
CA ILE A 39 -9.89 1.47 3.31
C ILE A 39 -9.05 1.95 2.14
N ASN A 40 -7.77 2.21 2.43
CA ASN A 40 -6.65 2.24 1.50
C ASN A 40 -6.96 2.87 0.14
N ALA A 41 -7.41 4.13 0.16
CA ALA A 41 -7.85 4.84 -1.03
C ALA A 41 -6.76 4.92 -2.12
N ILE A 42 -7.22 4.98 -3.37
CA ILE A 42 -6.37 5.07 -4.55
C ILE A 42 -6.75 6.33 -5.32
N PHE A 43 -5.91 7.36 -5.25
CA PHE A 43 -6.03 8.57 -6.06
C PHE A 43 -5.51 8.33 -7.47
N PHE A 44 -6.21 8.88 -8.45
CA PHE A 44 -5.86 8.76 -9.85
C PHE A 44 -6.25 10.01 -10.63
N ARG A 45 -5.54 10.22 -11.74
CA ARG A 45 -5.85 11.27 -12.71
C ARG A 45 -6.89 10.77 -13.70
N HIS A 46 -8.13 11.24 -13.56
CA HIS A 46 -9.25 10.80 -14.40
C HIS A 46 -9.16 11.33 -15.83
N ASP A 47 -8.35 12.36 -16.10
CA ASP A 47 -8.07 12.82 -17.46
C ASP A 47 -7.11 11.89 -18.22
N LEU A 48 -6.27 11.12 -17.52
CA LEU A 48 -5.36 10.13 -18.11
C LEU A 48 -5.91 8.71 -18.05
N LEU A 49 -6.74 8.40 -17.06
CA LEU A 49 -7.11 7.04 -16.70
C LEU A 49 -8.63 6.87 -16.64
N SER A 50 -9.12 5.76 -17.20
CA SER A 50 -10.47 5.28 -17.01
C SER A 50 -10.48 4.21 -15.92
N LEU A 51 -11.27 4.41 -14.85
CA LEU A 51 -11.53 3.38 -13.85
C LEU A 51 -12.54 2.37 -14.43
N ILE A 52 -12.09 1.14 -14.65
CA ILE A 52 -12.91 0.06 -15.24
C ILE A 52 -13.70 -0.66 -14.15
N SER A 53 -13.02 -1.00 -13.05
CA SER A 53 -13.67 -1.58 -11.87
C SER A 53 -12.84 -1.33 -10.62
N THR A 54 -13.51 -1.34 -9.47
CA THR A 54 -12.91 -1.22 -8.14
C THR A 54 -13.55 -2.24 -7.20
N LYS A 55 -12.80 -2.72 -6.22
CA LYS A 55 -13.29 -3.65 -5.20
C LYS A 55 -12.41 -3.55 -3.95
N THR A 56 -13.02 -3.51 -2.77
CA THR A 56 -12.29 -3.72 -1.52
C THR A 56 -12.49 -5.16 -1.01
N PHE A 57 -11.46 -5.72 -0.40
CA PHE A 57 -11.53 -6.97 0.33
C PHE A 57 -10.78 -6.89 1.66
N TRP A 58 -11.09 -7.80 2.57
CA TRP A 58 -10.54 -7.82 3.94
C TRP A 58 -9.60 -9.01 4.15
N PHE A 59 -8.58 -8.81 4.98
CA PHE A 59 -7.64 -9.85 5.36
C PHE A 59 -8.22 -10.67 6.51
N ASN A 60 -9.08 -11.62 6.16
CA ASN A 60 -9.69 -12.61 7.05
C ASN A 60 -10.13 -13.85 6.24
N GLU A 61 -10.80 -14.81 6.88
CA GLU A 61 -11.31 -16.03 6.24
C GLU A 61 -12.47 -15.77 5.25
N HIS A 62 -13.09 -14.60 5.28
CA HIS A 62 -14.21 -14.19 4.45
C HIS A 62 -13.97 -12.82 3.79
N PRO A 63 -13.10 -12.72 2.77
CA PRO A 63 -12.59 -11.45 2.25
C PRO A 63 -13.63 -10.49 1.66
N THR A 64 -14.89 -10.91 1.53
CA THR A 64 -16.00 -10.07 1.08
C THR A 64 -16.73 -9.34 2.20
N THR A 65 -16.37 -9.61 3.47
CA THR A 65 -17.02 -9.00 4.64
C THR A 65 -15.98 -8.36 5.57
N PRO A 66 -16.23 -7.14 6.07
CA PRO A 66 -15.37 -6.50 7.06
C PRO A 66 -15.24 -7.35 8.33
N GLY A 67 -14.02 -7.49 8.84
CA GLY A 67 -13.76 -8.19 10.09
C GLY A 67 -12.26 -8.32 10.36
N ALA A 68 -11.88 -8.25 11.64
CA ALA A 68 -10.53 -8.57 12.07
C ALA A 68 -10.37 -10.10 12.19
N ALA A 69 -9.17 -10.61 11.93
CA ALA A 69 -8.83 -12.03 12.03
C ALA A 69 -7.39 -12.22 12.51
N TRP A 70 -7.05 -13.45 12.89
CA TRP A 70 -5.69 -13.85 13.30
C TRP A 70 -5.06 -12.89 14.31
N ASP A 71 -5.80 -12.59 15.39
CA ASP A 71 -5.37 -11.74 16.50
C ASP A 71 -5.23 -10.23 16.18
N ALA A 72 -5.61 -9.80 14.96
CA ALA A 72 -5.72 -8.38 14.65
C ALA A 72 -6.80 -7.70 15.49
N LYS A 73 -6.53 -6.47 15.94
CA LYS A 73 -7.52 -5.66 16.69
C LYS A 73 -8.46 -4.88 15.79
N HIS A 74 -8.05 -4.66 14.55
CA HIS A 74 -8.77 -3.83 13.58
C HIS A 74 -8.97 -4.60 12.29
N SER A 75 -10.08 -4.32 11.61
CA SER A 75 -10.30 -4.80 10.26
C SER A 75 -9.25 -4.19 9.33
N ARG A 76 -8.51 -5.05 8.62
CA ARG A 76 -7.49 -4.66 7.62
C ARG A 76 -7.91 -5.19 6.27
N GLY A 77 -7.49 -4.53 5.20
CA GLY A 77 -7.94 -4.88 3.86
C GLY A 77 -7.11 -4.27 2.76
N CYS A 78 -7.60 -4.40 1.54
CA CYS A 78 -6.96 -3.94 0.34
C CYS A 78 -8.02 -3.44 -0.65
N THR A 79 -7.75 -2.30 -1.27
CA THR A 79 -8.53 -1.79 -2.40
C THR A 79 -7.83 -2.20 -3.68
N ARG A 80 -8.58 -2.83 -4.58
CA ARG A 80 -8.15 -3.21 -5.92
C ARG A 80 -8.82 -2.27 -6.91
N ALA A 81 -8.05 -1.66 -7.81
CA ALA A 81 -8.58 -0.87 -8.92
C ALA A 81 -8.00 -1.34 -10.26
N HIS A 82 -8.88 -1.58 -11.22
CA HIS A 82 -8.55 -1.90 -12.60
C HIS A 82 -8.71 -0.63 -13.44
N PHE A 83 -7.60 -0.16 -13.99
CA PHE A 83 -7.55 1.04 -14.82
C PHE A 83 -7.23 0.71 -16.26
N GLN A 84 -7.63 1.60 -17.15
CA GLN A 84 -7.16 1.67 -18.52
C GLN A 84 -6.62 3.06 -18.82
N HIS A 85 -5.41 3.15 -19.35
CA HIS A 85 -4.87 4.43 -19.81
C HIS A 85 -5.60 4.91 -21.08
N LYS A 86 -6.13 6.13 -21.07
CA LYS A 86 -7.05 6.63 -22.11
C LYS A 86 -6.43 6.76 -23.51
N ILE A 87 -5.13 7.06 -23.61
CA ILE A 87 -4.46 7.21 -24.91
C ILE A 87 -3.98 5.85 -25.44
N THR A 88 -3.08 5.18 -24.69
CA THR A 88 -2.50 3.89 -25.08
C THR A 88 -3.46 2.71 -25.00
N GLN A 89 -4.62 2.86 -24.35
CA GLN A 89 -5.61 1.80 -24.10
C GLN A 89 -5.06 0.63 -23.28
N HIS A 90 -3.90 0.81 -22.64
CA HIS A 90 -3.24 -0.23 -21.87
C HIS A 90 -3.93 -0.44 -20.51
N PRO A 91 -4.38 -1.67 -20.18
CA PRO A 91 -4.97 -1.97 -18.89
C PRO A 91 -3.89 -2.30 -17.86
N PHE A 92 -4.15 -1.95 -16.60
CA PHE A 92 -3.31 -2.33 -15.47
C PHE A 92 -4.11 -2.34 -14.18
N ILE A 93 -3.57 -3.02 -13.17
CA ILE A 93 -4.27 -3.26 -11.92
C ILE A 93 -3.40 -2.82 -10.77
N ILE A 94 -3.99 -2.11 -9.83
CA ILE A 94 -3.32 -1.71 -8.60
C ILE A 94 -4.07 -2.28 -7.40
N TYR A 95 -3.32 -2.83 -6.46
CA TYR A 95 -3.77 -3.25 -5.15
C TYR A 95 -3.12 -2.34 -4.12
N ASN A 96 -3.90 -1.64 -3.30
CA ASN A 96 -3.39 -0.81 -2.22
C ASN A 96 -3.83 -1.38 -0.88
N LEU A 97 -2.87 -1.70 -0.01
CA LEU A 97 -3.11 -2.42 1.24
C LEU A 97 -2.53 -1.70 2.46
N HIS A 98 -3.01 -2.13 3.62
CA HIS A 98 -2.45 -1.81 4.92
C HIS A 98 -2.73 -3.03 5.81
N ILE A 99 -1.69 -3.80 6.13
CA ILE A 99 -1.80 -5.01 6.97
C ILE A 99 -1.48 -4.70 8.43
N ASP A 100 -1.81 -5.65 9.31
CA ASP A 100 -1.86 -5.37 10.74
C ASP A 100 -0.49 -5.11 11.37
N PHE A 101 -0.41 -4.12 12.25
CA PHE A 101 0.81 -3.79 13.00
C PHE A 101 1.06 -4.72 14.20
N PRO A 102 0.11 -4.89 15.15
CA PRO A 102 0.40 -5.69 16.33
C PRO A 102 0.47 -7.21 16.06
N SER A 103 -0.34 -7.74 15.12
CA SER A 103 -0.42 -9.18 14.90
C SER A 103 0.44 -9.67 13.74
N GLN A 104 1.52 -10.36 14.10
CA GLN A 104 2.37 -11.13 13.18
C GLN A 104 1.57 -12.21 12.45
N ASN A 105 0.67 -12.87 13.19
CA ASN A 105 -0.18 -13.93 12.67
C ASN A 105 -1.11 -13.38 11.56
N ALA A 106 -1.66 -12.18 11.77
CA ALA A 106 -2.46 -11.51 10.74
C ALA A 106 -1.64 -11.10 9.53
N ARG A 107 -0.42 -10.57 9.69
CA ARG A 107 0.46 -10.27 8.55
C ARG A 107 0.82 -11.52 7.75
N HIS A 108 1.17 -12.60 8.46
CA HIS A 108 1.50 -13.88 7.84
C HIS A 108 0.37 -14.40 6.94
N HIS A 109 -0.88 -14.34 7.42
CA HIS A 109 -2.06 -14.79 6.68
C HIS A 109 -2.60 -13.78 5.65
N SER A 110 -2.18 -12.51 5.71
CA SER A 110 -2.65 -11.48 4.76
C SER A 110 -2.11 -11.70 3.35
N ILE A 111 -0.87 -12.16 3.19
CA ILE A 111 -0.26 -12.36 1.86
C ILE A 111 -0.92 -13.52 1.09
N PRO A 112 -1.18 -14.69 1.69
CA PRO A 112 -1.94 -15.74 1.02
C PRO A 112 -3.32 -15.30 0.54
N VAL A 113 -4.02 -14.45 1.33
CA VAL A 113 -5.30 -13.85 0.91
C VAL A 113 -5.12 -12.87 -0.25
N LEU A 114 -4.10 -12.01 -0.22
CA LEU A 114 -3.79 -11.12 -1.35
C LEU A 114 -3.54 -11.92 -2.64
N LEU A 115 -2.71 -12.95 -2.56
CA LEU A 115 -2.36 -13.80 -3.70
C LEU A 115 -3.57 -14.60 -4.20
N SER A 116 -4.45 -15.07 -3.31
CA SER A 116 -5.70 -15.72 -3.71
C SER A 116 -6.62 -14.74 -4.43
N GLN A 117 -6.75 -13.49 -3.96
CA GLN A 117 -7.54 -12.47 -4.65
C GLN A 117 -6.97 -12.12 -6.02
N ILE A 118 -5.66 -11.99 -6.20
CA ILE A 118 -5.04 -11.78 -7.53
C ILE A 118 -5.42 -12.92 -8.48
N LYS A 119 -5.32 -14.16 -8.01
CA LYS A 119 -5.67 -15.35 -8.80
C LYS A 119 -7.17 -15.43 -9.12
N GLU A 120 -8.03 -15.20 -8.14
CA GLU A 120 -9.50 -15.28 -8.29
C GLU A 120 -10.05 -14.21 -9.23
N ASN A 121 -9.47 -13.01 -9.24
CA ASN A 121 -9.83 -11.97 -10.19
C ASN A 121 -9.26 -12.21 -11.61
N ASN A 122 -8.47 -13.27 -11.80
CA ASN A 122 -7.75 -13.59 -13.04
C ASN A 122 -6.82 -12.44 -13.48
N ASP A 123 -6.18 -11.81 -12.50
CA ASP A 123 -5.28 -10.70 -12.74
C ASP A 123 -3.88 -11.20 -13.07
N HIS A 124 -3.41 -10.86 -14.27
CA HIS A 124 -2.09 -11.26 -14.71
C HIS A 124 -1.02 -10.48 -13.92
N ALA A 125 -0.18 -11.21 -13.18
CA ALA A 125 0.81 -10.63 -12.26
C ALA A 125 1.78 -9.65 -12.94
N ASP A 126 2.08 -9.82 -14.23
CA ASP A 126 2.94 -8.92 -15.01
C ASP A 126 2.36 -7.50 -15.17
N LYS A 127 1.04 -7.34 -14.95
CA LYS A 127 0.29 -6.08 -15.02
C LYS A 127 -0.22 -5.59 -13.66
N VAL A 128 0.20 -6.24 -12.58
CA VAL A 128 -0.20 -5.91 -11.22
C VAL A 128 0.86 -5.05 -10.55
N ILE A 129 0.41 -3.97 -9.93
CA ILE A 129 1.17 -3.13 -9.01
C ILE A 129 0.54 -3.30 -7.62
N ILE A 130 1.35 -3.50 -6.59
CA ILE A 130 0.89 -3.61 -5.21
C ILE A 130 1.59 -2.53 -4.39
N THR A 131 0.83 -1.66 -3.74
CA THR A 131 1.33 -0.62 -2.84
C THR A 131 0.80 -0.85 -1.44
N GLY A 132 1.51 -0.38 -0.42
CA GLY A 132 0.95 -0.33 0.91
C GLY A 132 1.96 -0.29 2.04
N ASP A 133 1.41 -0.13 3.23
CA ASP A 133 2.08 -0.30 4.52
C ASP A 133 1.97 -1.77 4.94
N PHE A 134 3.13 -2.43 5.00
CA PHE A 134 3.26 -3.83 5.38
C PHE A 134 3.49 -4.02 6.88
N ASN A 135 3.77 -2.95 7.64
CA ASN A 135 3.96 -3.01 9.09
C ASN A 135 4.89 -4.13 9.57
N ASN A 136 5.92 -4.47 8.78
CA ASN A 136 6.81 -5.61 9.01
C ASN A 136 7.84 -5.38 10.12
N TRP A 137 7.37 -4.88 11.25
CA TRP A 137 8.16 -4.70 12.44
C TRP A 137 8.54 -6.07 13.06
N PRO A 138 9.82 -6.32 13.37
CA PRO A 138 10.26 -7.60 13.94
C PRO A 138 9.66 -7.90 15.32
N GLU A 139 9.50 -9.19 15.67
CA GLU A 139 9.16 -9.61 17.04
C GLU A 139 10.22 -9.14 18.06
N ASP A 140 9.78 -8.90 19.29
CA ASP A 140 10.63 -8.63 20.46
C ASP A 140 11.54 -7.39 20.35
N VAL A 141 11.08 -6.40 19.58
CA VAL A 141 11.65 -5.05 19.61
C VAL A 141 10.85 -4.22 20.60
N GLU A 142 11.05 -4.47 21.89
CA GLU A 142 10.73 -3.48 22.92
C GLU A 142 11.93 -2.53 23.08
N GLY A 143 11.72 -1.23 22.91
CA GLY A 143 12.75 -0.21 23.03
C GLY A 143 13.50 0.14 21.72
N ASP A 144 14.48 1.02 21.83
CA ASP A 144 15.26 1.54 20.71
C ASP A 144 16.33 0.53 20.27
N LYS A 145 15.98 -0.46 19.43
CA LYS A 145 17.01 -1.22 18.70
C LYS A 145 17.70 -0.30 17.69
N PRO A 146 19.01 -0.49 17.42
CA PRO A 146 19.69 0.24 16.36
C PRO A 146 18.96 0.06 15.03
N THR A 147 18.77 1.16 14.30
CA THR A 147 18.04 1.18 13.03
C THR A 147 18.59 0.17 12.03
N ASP A 148 19.92 -0.02 11.98
CA ASP A 148 20.57 -0.99 11.08
C ASP A 148 20.12 -2.44 11.34
N GLU A 149 19.92 -2.81 12.60
CA GLU A 149 19.43 -4.16 12.94
C GLU A 149 17.96 -4.33 12.53
N LEU A 150 17.15 -3.30 12.76
CA LEU A 150 15.74 -3.31 12.38
C LEU A 150 15.54 -3.39 10.86
N ILE A 151 16.39 -2.70 10.08
CA ILE A 151 16.42 -2.81 8.63
C ILE A 151 16.57 -4.27 8.20
N VAL A 152 17.59 -4.96 8.72
CA VAL A 152 17.87 -6.36 8.36
C VAL A 152 16.76 -7.30 8.80
N LEU A 153 16.21 -7.11 10.01
CA LEU A 153 15.14 -7.94 10.53
C LEU A 153 13.83 -7.75 9.77
N GLY A 154 13.48 -6.51 9.40
CA GLY A 154 12.26 -6.21 8.64
C GLY A 154 12.24 -6.93 7.29
N GLN A 155 13.39 -7.07 6.63
CA GLN A 155 13.51 -7.80 5.36
C GLN A 155 13.31 -9.32 5.49
N LYS A 156 13.35 -9.85 6.72
CA LYS A 156 13.12 -11.26 7.04
C LYS A 156 11.69 -11.53 7.54
N ALA A 157 10.84 -10.51 7.60
CA ALA A 157 9.46 -10.70 8.00
C ALA A 157 8.71 -11.59 6.99
N SER A 158 7.75 -12.35 7.49
CA SER A 158 7.12 -13.43 6.73
C SER A 158 6.41 -12.93 5.47
N GLU A 159 5.76 -11.78 5.57
CA GLU A 159 5.02 -11.11 4.52
C GLU A 159 5.95 -10.63 3.39
N ILE A 160 7.17 -10.19 3.73
CA ILE A 160 8.17 -9.75 2.77
C ILE A 160 8.78 -10.96 2.04
N ILE A 161 9.05 -12.04 2.78
CA ILE A 161 9.52 -13.30 2.19
C ILE A 161 8.47 -13.86 1.23
N GLN A 162 7.21 -13.93 1.65
CA GLN A 162 6.12 -14.46 0.82
C GLN A 162 5.91 -13.66 -0.47
N MET A 163 6.02 -12.33 -0.43
CA MET A 163 5.96 -11.50 -1.65
C MET A 163 7.10 -11.82 -2.61
N LYS A 164 8.34 -11.95 -2.11
CA LYS A 164 9.51 -12.32 -2.91
C LYS A 164 9.38 -13.73 -3.50
N GLU A 165 8.89 -14.70 -2.72
CA GLU A 165 8.64 -16.08 -3.17
C GLU A 165 7.52 -16.17 -4.21
N ALA A 166 6.51 -15.30 -4.11
CA ALA A 166 5.46 -15.14 -5.13
C ALA A 166 5.96 -14.45 -6.41
N GLY A 167 7.25 -14.11 -6.48
CA GLY A 167 7.91 -13.55 -7.65
C GLY A 167 7.75 -12.04 -7.78
N PHE A 168 7.35 -11.33 -6.72
CA PHE A 168 7.29 -9.87 -6.70
C PHE A 168 8.64 -9.25 -6.30
N VAL A 169 8.93 -8.10 -6.88
CA VAL A 169 10.12 -7.29 -6.62
C VAL A 169 9.70 -5.91 -6.15
N ASP A 170 10.35 -5.42 -5.09
CA ASP A 170 10.13 -4.09 -4.58
C ASP A 170 10.81 -3.08 -5.49
N THR A 171 10.04 -2.08 -5.91
CA THR A 171 10.46 -1.03 -6.83
C THR A 171 10.59 0.31 -6.14
N TYR A 172 10.29 0.38 -4.84
CA TYR A 172 10.47 1.60 -4.08
C TYR A 172 11.96 1.86 -3.83
N LYS A 173 12.52 2.81 -4.57
CA LYS A 173 13.97 3.09 -4.61
C LYS A 173 14.41 3.99 -3.46
N HIS A 174 14.26 3.50 -2.24
CA HIS A 174 14.94 4.03 -1.06
C HIS A 174 16.01 3.05 -0.52
N GLY A 175 16.22 1.92 -1.19
CA GLY A 175 16.98 0.81 -0.60
C GLY A 175 16.17 0.16 0.51
N GLU A 176 16.84 -0.41 1.50
CA GLU A 176 16.18 -1.03 2.66
C GLU A 176 16.02 -0.03 3.83
N THR A 177 16.22 1.26 3.60
CA THR A 177 16.16 2.30 4.65
C THR A 177 14.73 2.54 5.15
N PRO A 178 14.58 3.13 6.35
CA PRO A 178 13.28 3.28 6.98
C PRO A 178 12.37 4.22 6.21
N THR A 179 11.08 3.87 6.15
CA THR A 179 10.02 4.70 5.57
C THR A 179 9.16 5.35 6.65
N PHE A 180 9.11 4.74 7.83
CA PHE A 180 8.53 5.32 9.03
C PHE A 180 9.47 6.35 9.67
N ASN A 181 8.92 7.49 10.12
CA ASN A 181 9.68 8.54 10.81
C ASN A 181 9.15 8.90 12.20
N GLY A 182 7.95 8.43 12.60
CA GLY A 182 7.37 8.73 13.90
C GLY A 182 7.26 10.23 14.21
N PHE A 183 7.01 11.06 13.20
CA PHE A 183 7.01 12.53 13.26
C PHE A 183 8.37 13.14 13.66
N ARG A 184 9.47 12.48 13.32
CA ARG A 184 10.85 12.97 13.49
C ARG A 184 11.44 13.38 12.15
N SER A 185 12.49 14.18 12.18
CA SER A 185 13.19 14.66 10.96
C SER A 185 13.96 13.58 10.20
N ALA A 186 14.14 12.40 10.80
CA ALA A 186 14.84 11.27 10.18
C ALA A 186 14.03 9.99 10.38
N GLY A 187 14.05 9.11 9.37
CA GLY A 187 13.42 7.80 9.43
C GLY A 187 14.03 6.90 10.49
N TYR A 188 13.23 6.00 11.05
CA TYR A 188 13.64 5.02 12.06
C TYR A 188 12.89 3.70 11.88
N GLY A 189 13.57 2.58 12.15
CA GLY A 189 12.99 1.25 12.10
C GLY A 189 13.25 0.54 10.76
N PRO A 190 12.49 -0.53 10.45
CA PRO A 190 12.56 -1.17 9.15
C PRO A 190 11.90 -0.30 8.06
N LYS A 191 12.19 -0.63 6.81
CA LYS A 191 11.32 -0.28 5.68
C LYS A 191 9.99 -1.01 5.84
N ILE A 192 8.88 -0.26 5.92
CA ILE A 192 7.52 -0.83 6.05
C ILE A 192 6.61 -0.53 4.86
N ASP A 193 6.96 0.46 4.04
CA ASP A 193 6.19 0.85 2.87
C ASP A 193 6.84 0.29 1.60
N PHE A 194 6.03 -0.31 0.73
CA PHE A 194 6.53 -1.01 -0.46
C PHE A 194 5.70 -0.71 -1.71
N ILE A 195 6.38 -0.78 -2.86
CA ILE A 195 5.74 -0.76 -4.17
C ILE A 195 6.23 -2.00 -4.92
N TRP A 196 5.42 -3.04 -4.96
CA TRP A 196 5.75 -4.30 -5.61
C TRP A 196 5.22 -4.35 -7.05
N ILE A 197 6.03 -4.90 -7.93
CA ILE A 197 5.59 -5.39 -9.26
C ILE A 197 6.08 -6.83 -9.42
N SER A 198 5.47 -7.60 -10.32
CA SER A 198 6.02 -8.92 -10.64
C SER A 198 7.42 -8.81 -11.27
N SER A 199 8.29 -9.78 -11.00
CA SER A 199 9.63 -9.90 -11.60
C SER A 199 9.61 -10.01 -13.12
N ASN A 200 8.50 -10.49 -13.69
CA ASN A 200 8.24 -10.52 -15.13
C ASN A 200 7.36 -9.35 -15.61
N SER A 201 7.20 -8.30 -14.78
CA SER A 201 6.34 -7.17 -15.12
C SER A 201 6.78 -6.48 -16.41
N ILE A 202 5.79 -6.06 -17.17
CA ILE A 202 5.99 -5.24 -18.37
C ILE A 202 6.29 -3.78 -18.03
N TYR A 203 6.11 -3.36 -16.77
CA TYR A 203 6.40 -2.01 -16.32
C TYR A 203 7.89 -1.83 -16.06
N ARG A 204 8.40 -0.65 -16.44
CA ARG A 204 9.75 -0.22 -16.15
C ARG A 204 9.70 0.90 -15.13
N VAL A 205 10.59 0.86 -14.15
CA VAL A 205 10.72 1.91 -13.15
C VAL A 205 11.55 3.04 -13.73
N GLU A 206 10.88 4.05 -14.27
CA GLU A 206 11.51 5.29 -14.76
C GLU A 206 11.53 6.34 -13.62
N GLY A 207 12.73 6.66 -13.12
CA GLY A 207 12.93 7.65 -12.05
C GLY A 207 13.26 7.09 -10.66
N GLU A 208 13.39 8.01 -9.71
CA GLU A 208 13.55 7.78 -8.28
C GLU A 208 12.18 7.89 -7.60
N THR A 209 11.70 6.80 -7.00
CA THR A 209 10.61 6.83 -6.02
C THR A 209 11.26 6.99 -4.65
N LYS A 210 11.23 8.20 -4.09
CA LYS A 210 11.88 8.54 -2.81
C LYS A 210 10.87 9.12 -1.83
N VAL A 211 11.15 9.02 -0.53
CA VAL A 211 10.53 9.87 0.48
C VAL A 211 10.97 11.30 0.16
N ASP A 212 10.04 12.23 -0.04
CA ASP A 212 10.41 13.62 -0.24
C ASP A 212 11.10 14.16 1.01
N THR A 213 12.17 14.91 0.79
CA THR A 213 12.93 15.51 1.89
C THR A 213 12.10 16.66 2.46
N TYR A 214 11.75 16.57 3.74
CA TYR A 214 10.98 17.56 4.47
C TYR A 214 11.49 18.99 4.24
N HIS A 215 10.59 19.88 3.85
CA HIS A 215 10.79 21.33 3.90
C HIS A 215 9.72 21.92 4.81
N ASP A 216 10.18 22.40 5.97
CA ASP A 216 9.41 22.99 7.06
C ASP A 216 8.26 23.91 6.59
N LYS A 217 7.02 23.48 6.85
CA LYS A 217 5.75 24.23 7.05
C LYS A 217 4.57 23.25 7.19
N ASP A 218 4.40 22.70 8.39
CA ASP A 218 3.13 22.22 8.97
C ASP A 218 2.22 21.24 8.19
N VAL A 219 2.72 20.45 7.24
CA VAL A 219 1.93 19.37 6.62
C VAL A 219 2.73 18.07 6.55
N PHE A 220 2.13 16.97 7.02
CA PHE A 220 2.71 15.64 7.01
C PHE A 220 1.99 14.77 5.97
N PHE A 221 2.73 14.17 5.05
CA PHE A 221 2.27 13.05 4.24
C PHE A 221 3.30 11.91 4.39
N THR A 222 2.81 10.76 4.84
CA THR A 222 3.48 9.45 4.72
C THR A 222 3.05 8.80 3.42
#